data_AF-A0A132T3S7-F1
#
_entry.id   AF-A0A132T3S7-F1
#
_cell.length_a   1.000
_cell.length_b   1.000
_cell.length_c   1.000
_cell.angle_alpha   90.00
_cell.angle_beta   90.00
_cell.angle_gamma   90.00
#
_symmetry.space_group_name_H-M   'P 1'
#
loop_
_entity.id
_entity.type
_entity.pdbx_description
1 polymer ?
#
loop_
_entity_poly.entity_id
_entity_poly.type
_entity_poly.pdbx_seq_one_letter_code
_entity_poly.pdbx_strand_id
1 'polypeptide(L)'
;MAESFDAATRLAQGLPAVDTVQQYVSACRQLGYHHPDLTTHETQLRDWYGTEDGMDLSVLQHDCVALEDAVRAARDALAIQDRQLAELSAAWQGPHGCSPVRSMRCRRALSCSSSC
;
A
#
# COMPACT_ATOMS: atom_id res chain seq x y z
N MET A 1 -25.63 -13.12 5.22
CA MET A 1 -25.37 -12.61 6.59
C MET A 1 -23.89 -12.31 6.64
N ALA A 2 -23.50 -11.05 6.78
CA ALA A 2 -22.09 -10.72 6.95
C ALA A 2 -21.70 -11.19 8.35
N GLU A 3 -20.97 -12.30 8.44
CA GLU A 3 -20.25 -12.64 9.67
C GLU A 3 -19.26 -11.50 9.88
N SER A 4 -19.55 -10.61 10.83
CA SER A 4 -18.61 -9.59 11.27
C SER A 4 -17.42 -10.33 11.87
N PHE A 5 -16.30 -10.32 11.17
CA PHE A 5 -15.05 -10.89 11.67
C PHE A 5 -14.46 -9.91 12.68
N ASP A 6 -15.02 -9.92 13.88
CA ASP A 6 -14.54 -9.15 15.00
C ASP A 6 -13.40 -9.91 15.70
N ALA A 7 -12.23 -9.29 15.79
CA ALA A 7 -11.09 -9.85 16.50
C ALA A 7 -11.41 -10.02 17.99
N ALA A 8 -12.18 -9.11 18.61
CA ALA A 8 -12.53 -9.20 20.02
C ALA A 8 -13.33 -10.49 20.32
N THR A 9 -14.30 -10.83 19.48
CA THR A 9 -15.06 -12.07 19.58
C THR A 9 -14.17 -13.31 19.42
N ARG A 10 -13.20 -13.27 18.51
CA ARG A 10 -12.25 -14.39 18.30
C ARG A 10 -11.24 -14.52 19.45
N LEU A 11 -10.75 -13.41 19.99
CA LEU A 11 -9.89 -13.38 21.16
C LEU A 11 -10.66 -13.86 22.40
N ALA A 12 -11.92 -13.46 22.57
CA ALA A 12 -12.77 -13.95 23.66
C ALA A 12 -12.94 -15.48 23.65
N GLN A 13 -12.93 -16.12 22.47
CA GLN A 13 -12.96 -17.59 22.36
C GLN A 13 -11.66 -18.26 22.81
N GLY A 14 -10.50 -17.62 22.61
CA GLY A 14 -9.19 -18.16 23.00
C GLY A 14 -8.73 -17.75 24.40
N LEU A 15 -9.38 -16.76 25.02
CA LEU A 15 -9.17 -16.33 26.39
C LEU A 15 -9.06 -17.48 27.43
N PRO A 16 -9.95 -18.50 27.44
CA PRO A 16 -9.84 -19.60 28.39
C PRO A 16 -8.58 -20.47 28.21
N ALA A 17 -8.04 -20.57 26.98
CA ALA A 17 -6.79 -21.27 26.74
C ALA A 17 -5.60 -20.47 27.30
N VAL A 18 -5.62 -19.14 27.15
CA VAL A 18 -4.61 -18.23 27.70
C VAL A 18 -4.60 -18.27 29.23
N ASP A 19 -5.78 -18.31 29.86
CA ASP A 19 -5.91 -18.48 31.31
C ASP A 19 -5.25 -19.77 31.81
N THR A 20 -5.45 -20.86 31.08
CA THR A 20 -4.84 -22.16 31.42
C THR A 20 -3.32 -22.10 31.34
N VAL A 21 -2.77 -21.45 30.32
CA VAL A 21 -1.32 -21.26 30.16
C VAL A 21 -0.76 -20.37 31.26
N GLN A 22 -1.46 -19.29 31.61
CA GLN A 22 -1.06 -18.39 32.68
C GLN A 22 -1.01 -19.09 34.04
N GLN A 23 -2.00 -19.93 34.34
CA GLN A 23 -1.99 -20.78 35.54
C GLN A 23 -0.81 -21.76 35.53
N TYR A 24 -0.53 -22.40 34.39
CA TYR A 24 0.61 -23.30 34.26
C TYR A 24 1.94 -22.60 34.51
N VAL A 25 2.16 -21.44 33.89
CA VAL A 25 3.37 -20.62 34.10
C VAL A 25 3.50 -20.18 35.55
N SER A 26 2.40 -19.82 36.21
CA SER A 26 2.38 -19.46 37.63
C SER A 26 2.78 -20.63 38.53
N ALA A 27 2.34 -21.85 38.21
CA ALA A 27 2.73 -23.06 38.93
C ALA A 27 4.22 -23.39 38.72
N CYS A 28 4.72 -23.25 37.49
CA CYS A 28 6.15 -23.39 37.19
C CYS A 28 7.00 -22.37 37.96
N ARG A 29 6.51 -21.13 38.12
CA ARG A 29 7.18 -20.10 38.93
C ARG A 29 7.36 -20.55 40.38
N GLN A 30 6.35 -21.18 40.97
CA GLN A 30 6.44 -21.72 42.34
C GLN A 30 7.47 -22.86 42.44
N LEU A 31 7.72 -23.58 41.34
CA LEU A 31 8.75 -24.62 41.24
C LEU A 31 10.16 -24.07 40.94
N GLY A 32 10.33 -22.74 40.87
CA GLY A 32 11.62 -22.08 40.64
C GLY A 32 11.90 -21.71 39.18
N TYR A 33 10.92 -21.84 38.28
CA TYR A 33 11.05 -21.34 36.91
C TYR A 33 10.89 -19.81 36.89
N HIS A 34 11.95 -19.09 36.55
CA HIS A 34 11.91 -17.65 36.37
C HIS A 34 12.20 -17.30 34.92
N HIS A 35 11.25 -16.63 34.29
CA HIS A 35 11.43 -16.04 32.96
C HIS A 35 11.02 -14.57 33.03
N PRO A 36 11.95 -13.63 32.72
CA PRO A 36 11.77 -12.20 32.98
C PRO A 36 10.54 -11.61 32.29
N ASP A 37 10.12 -12.22 31.18
CA ASP A 37 8.99 -11.77 30.36
C ASP A 37 7.66 -12.47 30.68
N LEU A 38 7.67 -13.59 31.40
CA LEU A 38 6.46 -14.42 31.61
C LEU A 38 6.07 -14.55 33.08
N THR A 39 7.02 -14.40 34.00
CA THR A 39 6.79 -14.61 35.44
C THR A 39 6.86 -13.34 36.26
N THR A 40 7.15 -12.17 35.65
CA THR A 40 7.25 -10.88 36.33
C THR A 40 5.89 -10.27 36.65
N HIS A 41 4.97 -10.24 35.69
CA HIS A 41 3.59 -9.79 35.91
C HIS A 41 2.61 -10.93 35.74
N GLU A 42 1.73 -11.13 36.72
CA GLU A 42 0.77 -12.24 36.70
C GLU A 42 -0.20 -12.14 35.53
N THR A 43 -0.49 -10.94 35.01
CA THR A 43 -1.41 -10.70 33.90
C THR A 43 -0.74 -10.49 32.54
N GLN A 44 0.59 -10.63 32.44
CA GLN A 44 1.36 -10.25 31.23
C GLN A 44 0.88 -10.98 29.97
N LEU A 45 0.62 -12.29 30.10
CA LEU A 45 0.13 -13.14 29.02
C LEU A 45 -1.24 -12.70 28.51
N ARG A 46 -2.14 -12.33 29.43
CA ARG A 46 -3.47 -11.81 29.09
C ARG A 46 -3.39 -10.44 28.41
N ASP A 47 -2.52 -9.56 28.89
CA ASP A 47 -2.32 -8.23 28.33
C ASP A 47 -1.80 -8.32 26.89
N TRP A 48 -0.80 -9.17 26.64
CA TRP A 48 -0.27 -9.44 25.30
C TRP A 48 -1.25 -10.13 24.38
N TYR A 49 -2.14 -10.95 24.91
CA TYR A 49 -3.18 -11.58 24.11
C TYR A 49 -4.30 -10.59 23.75
N GLY A 50 -4.57 -9.64 24.64
CA GLY A 50 -5.60 -8.60 24.46
C GLY A 50 -5.13 -7.36 23.70
N THR A 51 -3.89 -7.29 23.22
CA THR A 51 -3.42 -6.10 22.45
C THR A 51 -4.20 -5.87 21.16
N GLU A 52 -4.84 -6.90 20.62
CA GLU A 52 -5.68 -6.81 19.41
C GLU A 52 -7.19 -6.75 19.74
N ASP A 53 -7.54 -6.61 21.02
CA ASP A 53 -8.93 -6.48 21.47
C ASP A 53 -9.55 -5.20 20.89
N GLY A 54 -10.75 -5.35 20.31
CA GLY A 54 -11.50 -4.26 19.69
C GLY A 54 -11.19 -3.99 18.21
N MET A 55 -10.32 -4.77 17.55
CA MET A 55 -10.10 -4.66 16.11
C MET A 55 -11.22 -5.33 15.29
N ASP A 56 -11.91 -4.57 14.45
CA ASP A 56 -12.86 -5.13 13.47
C ASP A 56 -12.16 -5.41 12.13
N LEU A 57 -12.00 -6.70 11.79
CA LEU A 57 -11.32 -7.11 10.56
C LEU A 57 -12.16 -6.80 9.30
N SER A 58 -13.47 -6.65 9.46
CA SER A 58 -14.38 -6.31 8.36
C SER A 58 -14.18 -4.85 7.93
N VAL A 59 -14.02 -3.95 8.91
CA VAL A 59 -13.70 -2.53 8.66
C VAL A 59 -12.32 -2.41 8.03
N LEU A 60 -11.33 -3.11 8.58
CA LEU A 60 -9.98 -3.12 8.01
C LEU A 60 -9.96 -3.63 6.56
N GLN A 61 -10.71 -4.70 6.28
CA GLN A 61 -10.83 -5.23 4.92
C GLN A 61 -11.52 -4.24 3.98
N HIS A 62 -12.53 -3.51 4.45
CA HIS A 62 -13.20 -2.48 3.66
C HIS A 62 -12.22 -1.34 3.30
N ASP A 63 -11.44 -0.88 4.28
CA ASP A 63 -10.44 0.17 4.07
C ASP A 63 -9.35 -0.29 3.08
N CYS A 64 -8.90 -1.54 3.16
CA CYS A 64 -7.96 -2.10 2.18
C CYS A 64 -8.52 -2.05 0.75
N VAL A 65 -9.78 -2.45 0.55
CA VAL A 65 -10.42 -2.37 -0.77
C VAL A 65 -10.52 -0.92 -1.24
N ALA A 66 -10.93 0.00 -0.36
CA ALA A 66 -11.02 1.43 -0.70
C ALA A 66 -9.67 2.02 -1.13
N LEU A 67 -8.58 1.61 -0.47
CA LEU A 67 -7.22 2.02 -0.84
C LEU A 67 -6.79 1.42 -2.19
N GLU A 68 -7.12 0.16 -2.46
CA GLU A 68 -6.83 -0.46 -3.76
C GLU A 68 -7.58 0.22 -4.91
N ASP A 69 -8.85 0.58 -4.69
CA ASP A 69 -9.66 1.33 -5.64
C ASP A 69 -9.10 2.74 -5.87
N ALA A 70 -8.67 3.43 -4.81
CA ALA A 70 -8.01 4.73 -4.92
C ALA A 70 -6.70 4.64 -5.74
N VAL A 71 -5.90 3.61 -5.50
CA VAL A 71 -4.67 3.34 -6.27
C VAL A 71 -5.00 3.05 -7.74
N ARG A 72 -6.07 2.32 -8.03
CA ARG A 72 -6.52 2.05 -9.39
C ARG A 72 -6.91 3.35 -10.11
N ALA A 73 -7.77 4.15 -9.48
CA ALA A 73 -8.22 5.42 -10.04
C ALA A 73 -7.06 6.39 -10.30
N ALA A 74 -6.09 6.45 -9.39
CA ALA A 74 -4.89 7.28 -9.57
C ALA A 74 -4.05 6.83 -10.78
N ARG A 75 -3.88 5.51 -10.98
CA ARG A 75 -3.16 4.96 -12.15
C ARG A 75 -3.89 5.24 -13.46
N ASP A 76 -5.21 5.11 -13.47
CA ASP A 76 -6.02 5.40 -14.66
C ASP A 76 -5.95 6.89 -15.04
N ALA A 77 -6.00 7.79 -14.04
CA ALA A 77 -5.83 9.22 -14.26
C ALA A 77 -4.44 9.57 -14.81
N LEU A 78 -3.38 8.92 -14.30
CA LEU A 78 -2.01 9.09 -14.81
C LEU A 78 -1.91 8.64 -16.27
N ALA A 79 -2.47 7.47 -16.61
CA ALA A 79 -2.43 6.96 -17.99
C ALA A 79 -3.14 7.89 -18.99
N ILE A 80 -4.25 8.53 -18.57
CA ILE A 80 -4.94 9.55 -19.37
C ILE A 80 -4.04 10.78 -19.56
N GLN A 81 -3.39 11.25 -18.50
CA GLN A 81 -2.49 12.40 -18.57
C GLN A 81 -1.30 12.12 -19.49
N ASP A 82 -0.66 10.96 -19.37
CA ASP A 82 0.46 10.56 -20.23
C ASP A 82 0.05 10.48 -21.69
N ARG A 83 -1.15 9.96 -21.97
CA ARG A 83 -1.70 9.94 -23.33
C ARG A 83 -1.91 11.35 -23.88
N GLN A 84 -2.49 12.25 -23.10
CA GLN A 84 -2.71 13.64 -23.52
C GLN A 84 -1.39 14.38 -23.75
N LEU A 85 -0.38 14.16 -22.91
CA LEU A 85 0.96 14.70 -23.11
C LEU A 85 1.61 14.16 -24.38
N ALA A 86 1.46 12.86 -24.67
CA ALA A 86 1.96 12.24 -25.89
C ALA A 86 1.27 12.84 -27.14
N GLU A 87 -0.06 12.95 -27.13
CA GLU A 87 -0.83 13.55 -28.22
C GLU A 87 -0.45 15.02 -28.45
N LEU A 88 -0.30 15.81 -27.37
CA LEU A 88 0.16 17.19 -27.44
C LEU A 88 1.58 17.28 -27.99
N SER A 89 2.50 16.44 -27.52
CA SER A 89 3.89 16.41 -28.01
C SER A 89 3.96 16.07 -29.51
N ALA A 90 3.13 15.15 -29.99
CA ALA A 90 3.05 14.76 -31.40
C ALA A 90 2.47 15.88 -32.27
N ALA A 91 1.43 16.59 -31.80
CA ALA A 91 0.85 17.74 -32.49
C ALA A 91 1.85 18.89 -32.63
N TRP A 92 2.64 19.15 -31.58
CA TRP A 92 3.70 20.17 -31.59
C TRP A 92 4.90 19.78 -32.48
N GLN A 93 5.15 18.47 -32.67
CA GLN A 93 6.17 17.95 -33.60
C GLN A 93 5.67 17.75 -35.04
N GLY A 94 4.42 18.12 -35.34
CA GLY A 94 3.82 18.04 -36.67
C GLY A 94 4.58 18.86 -37.74
N PRO A 95 4.19 18.79 -39.03
CA PRO A 95 4.98 19.24 -40.19
C PRO A 95 5.46 20.72 -40.20
N HIS A 96 4.95 21.54 -39.27
CA HIS A 96 5.30 22.94 -39.06
C HIS A 96 6.38 23.14 -37.97
N GLY A 97 6.69 22.09 -37.20
CA GLY A 97 7.82 21.99 -36.29
C GLY A 97 9.11 22.01 -37.10
N CYS A 98 9.70 23.19 -37.23
CA CYS A 98 10.96 23.38 -37.93
C CYS A 98 12.07 22.66 -37.15
N SER A 99 12.35 21.39 -37.49
CA SER A 99 13.60 20.77 -37.11
C SER A 99 14.74 21.56 -37.75
N PRO A 100 15.72 22.08 -36.97
CA PRO A 100 16.75 22.99 -37.49
C PRO A 100 17.57 22.37 -38.62
N VAL A 101 17.64 21.03 -38.71
CA VAL A 101 18.38 20.32 -39.76
C VAL A 101 17.73 20.40 -41.15
N ARG A 102 16.40 20.60 -41.22
CA ARG A 102 15.68 20.66 -42.51
C ARG A 102 15.68 22.07 -43.11
N SER A 103 15.75 23.11 -42.27
CA SER A 103 15.80 24.51 -42.71
C SER A 103 17.10 24.88 -43.45
N MET A 104 18.21 24.22 -43.15
CA MET A 104 19.49 24.43 -43.83
C MET A 104 19.52 23.83 -45.25
N ARG A 105 18.67 22.83 -45.53
CA ARG A 105 18.63 22.19 -46.86
C ARG A 105 17.87 23.03 -47.90
N CYS A 106 16.84 23.79 -47.50
CA CYS A 106 16.13 24.69 -48.41
C CYS A 106 16.90 25.98 -48.73
N ARG A 107 17.71 26.50 -47.80
CA ARG A 107 18.48 27.73 -48.04
C ARG A 107 19.62 27.55 -49.05
N ARG A 108 20.23 26.35 -49.11
CA ARG A 108 21.30 26.02 -50.06
C ARG A 108 20.80 25.71 -51.47
N ALA A 109 19.55 25.27 -51.62
CA ALA A 109 18.93 25.08 -52.93
C ALA A 109 18.59 26.43 -53.60
N LEU A 110 18.14 27.42 -52.83
CA LEU A 110 17.83 28.77 -53.32
C LEU A 110 19.08 29.60 -53.64
N SER A 111 20.22 29.33 -52.99
CA SER A 111 21.49 29.98 -53.35
C SER A 111 22.14 29.40 -54.62
N CYS A 112 21.79 28.16 -55.01
CA CYS A 112 22.33 27.56 -56.22
C CYS A 112 21.56 27.97 -57.49
N SER A 113 20.29 28.38 -57.37
CA SER A 113 19.47 28.82 -58.50
C SER A 113 19.65 30.29 -58.88
N SER A 114 20.41 31.06 -58.09
CA SER A 114 20.65 32.49 -58.34
C SER A 114 21.99 32.78 -59.02
N SER A 115 22.78 31.74 -59.35
CA SER A 115 24.14 31.87 -59.93
C SER A 115 24.36 31.11 -61.26
N CYS A 116 23.31 30.66 -61.94
CA CYS A 116 23.38 30.19 -63.33
C CYS A 116 22.44 31.01 -64.22
#